data_AF-A0A813M111-F1
#
_entry.id   AF-A0A813M111-F1
#
_cell.length_a   1.000
_cell.length_b   1.000
_cell.length_c   1.000
_cell.angle_alpha   90.00
_cell.angle_beta   90.00
_cell.angle_gamma   90.00
#
_symmetry.space_group_name_H-M   'P 1'
#
loop_
_entity.id
_entity.type
_entity.pdbx_description
1 polymer ?
#
loop_
_entity_poly.entity_id
_entity_poly.type
_entity_poly.pdbx_seq_one_letter_code
_entity_poly.pdbx_strand_id
1 'polypeptide(L)'
;MMRACIALACAMGVGAQEWTDTPLLSSLWEATKNADQDSLDRLLDSSEYAATSRATDGRGLAWWAFEFQSTYALGAILAYGGDPLSSSEDESGQAASAMCDASSSCDKAELMEKSKAMVEDIKKRKKDRAAEREKETFDDDDDEELGEDEF
;
A
#
# COMPACT_ATOMS: atom_id res chain seq x y z
N MET A 1 38.38 -4.11 -45.19
CA MET A 1 37.03 -3.55 -45.02
C MET A 1 36.53 -3.95 -43.63
N MET A 2 36.73 -3.11 -42.61
CA MET A 2 36.30 -3.37 -41.24
C MET A 2 35.00 -2.61 -40.98
N ARG A 3 33.91 -3.36 -40.71
CA ARG A 3 32.66 -2.81 -40.19
C ARG A 3 32.64 -3.01 -38.68
N ALA A 4 32.96 -1.96 -37.95
CA ALA A 4 32.64 -1.83 -36.54
C ALA A 4 31.16 -1.47 -36.42
N CYS A 5 30.36 -2.34 -35.81
CA CYS A 5 29.02 -1.98 -35.32
C CYS A 5 29.14 -1.70 -33.83
N ILE A 6 29.22 -0.43 -33.46
CA ILE A 6 29.10 0.03 -32.08
C ILE A 6 27.60 0.05 -31.78
N ALA A 7 27.13 -0.94 -31.01
CA ALA A 7 25.81 -0.88 -30.40
C ALA A 7 25.92 0.01 -29.16
N LEU A 8 25.43 1.25 -29.29
CA LEU A 8 25.24 2.16 -28.16
C LEU A 8 24.02 1.68 -27.39
N ALA A 9 24.24 0.95 -26.29
CA ALA A 9 23.20 0.64 -25.33
C ALA A 9 22.94 1.91 -24.49
N CYS A 10 21.83 2.60 -24.78
CA CYS A 10 21.26 3.58 -23.87
C CYS A 10 20.77 2.86 -22.62
N ALA A 11 21.57 2.85 -21.56
CA ALA A 11 21.07 2.59 -20.21
C ALA A 11 20.21 3.79 -19.82
N MET A 12 18.89 3.65 -19.96
CA MET A 12 17.94 4.56 -19.34
C MET A 12 18.01 4.34 -17.83
N GLY A 13 18.82 5.15 -17.15
CA GLY A 13 18.78 5.25 -15.69
C GLY A 13 17.41 5.78 -15.29
N VAL A 14 16.51 4.87 -14.91
CA VAL A 14 15.36 5.20 -14.07
C VAL A 14 15.93 5.82 -12.80
N GLY A 15 15.53 7.06 -12.49
CA GLY A 15 16.00 7.75 -11.30
C GLY A 15 15.82 6.84 -10.09
N ALA A 16 16.90 6.61 -9.34
CA ALA A 16 16.86 5.78 -8.15
C ALA A 16 15.91 6.44 -7.15
N GLN A 17 14.68 5.95 -7.08
CA GLN A 17 13.79 6.29 -5.99
C GLN A 17 14.42 5.67 -4.75
N GLU A 18 14.98 6.52 -3.89
CA GLU A 18 15.68 6.09 -2.69
C GLU A 18 14.64 5.46 -1.75
N TRP A 19 14.69 4.13 -1.59
CA TRP A 19 13.85 3.44 -0.63
C TRP A 19 14.38 3.69 0.77
N THR A 20 13.48 3.94 1.72
CA THR A 20 13.86 4.32 3.07
C THR A 20 12.90 3.73 4.08
N ASP A 21 13.45 3.31 5.21
CA ASP A 21 12.64 2.77 6.30
C ASP A 21 11.95 3.90 7.02
N THR A 22 10.64 3.77 7.21
CA THR A 22 9.83 4.76 7.91
C THR A 22 9.00 4.08 8.99
N PRO A 23 8.60 4.80 10.05
CA PRO A 23 7.69 4.26 11.07
C PRO A 23 6.38 3.72 10.46
N LEU A 24 5.89 4.34 9.38
CA LEU A 24 4.72 3.87 8.63
C LEU A 24 4.96 2.47 8.05
N LEU A 25 6.11 2.23 7.42
CA LEU A 25 6.45 0.93 6.83
C LEU A 25 6.58 -0.16 7.90
N SER A 26 7.22 0.14 9.03
CA SER A 26 7.27 -0.80 10.17
C SER A 26 5.87 -1.14 10.69
N SER A 27 4.99 -0.14 10.80
CA SER A 27 3.62 -0.33 11.27
C SER A 27 2.77 -1.12 10.27
N LEU A 28 2.95 -0.88 8.96
CA LEU A 28 2.29 -1.63 7.89
C LEU A 28 2.73 -3.10 7.89
N TRP A 29 4.03 -3.37 8.06
CA TRP A 29 4.55 -4.72 8.19
C TRP A 29 3.94 -5.44 9.39
N GLU A 30 3.92 -4.78 10.55
CA GLU A 30 3.37 -5.35 11.79
C GLU A 30 1.87 -5.64 11.68
N ALA A 31 1.09 -4.70 11.16
CA ALA A 31 -0.34 -4.88 10.93
C ALA A 31 -0.62 -6.04 9.95
N THR A 32 0.18 -6.15 8.88
CA THR A 32 0.04 -7.23 7.89
C THR A 32 0.37 -8.58 8.51
N LYS A 33 1.49 -8.68 9.23
CA LYS A 33 1.94 -9.90 9.91
C LYS A 33 0.94 -10.39 10.95
N ASN A 34 0.34 -9.47 11.71
CA ASN A 34 -0.61 -9.79 12.77
C ASN A 34 -2.06 -9.96 12.25
N ALA A 35 -2.29 -9.81 10.95
CA ALA A 35 -3.62 -9.78 10.33
C ALA A 35 -4.57 -8.74 10.97
N ASP A 36 -4.02 -7.62 11.45
CA ASP A 36 -4.78 -6.52 12.04
C ASP A 36 -5.32 -5.60 10.96
N GLN A 37 -6.53 -5.92 10.49
CA GLN A 37 -7.21 -5.22 9.41
C GLN A 37 -7.52 -3.77 9.76
N ASP A 38 -7.87 -3.50 11.03
CA ASP A 38 -8.27 -2.16 11.47
C ASP A 38 -7.05 -1.24 11.57
N SER A 39 -5.93 -1.75 12.08
CA SER A 39 -4.66 -1.02 12.06
C SER A 39 -4.17 -0.81 10.62
N LEU A 40 -4.25 -1.82 9.75
CA LEU A 40 -3.87 -1.68 8.35
C LEU A 40 -4.70 -0.60 7.65
N ASP A 41 -6.01 -0.62 7.85
CA ASP A 41 -6.95 0.37 7.30
C ASP A 41 -6.62 1.80 7.74
N ARG A 42 -6.35 2.01 9.03
CA ARG A 42 -5.98 3.34 9.55
C ARG A 42 -4.66 3.83 8.98
N LEU A 43 -3.67 2.95 8.85
CA LEU A 43 -2.37 3.28 8.27
C LEU A 43 -2.50 3.65 6.79
N LEU A 44 -3.29 2.90 6.03
CA LEU A 44 -3.56 3.20 4.62
C LEU A 44 -4.39 4.48 4.42
N ASP A 45 -5.30 4.79 5.35
CA ASP A 45 -6.05 6.06 5.34
C ASP A 45 -5.17 7.27 5.68
N SER A 46 -4.10 7.08 6.46
CA SER A 46 -3.24 8.18 6.93
C SER A 46 -2.31 8.74 5.84
N SER A 47 -2.11 8.01 4.74
CA SER A 47 -1.22 8.42 3.65
C SER A 47 -1.61 7.78 2.33
N GLU A 48 -1.77 8.62 1.30
CA GLU A 48 -2.08 8.18 -0.07
C GLU A 48 -1.00 7.26 -0.66
N TYR A 49 0.23 7.37 -0.16
CA TYR A 49 1.38 6.60 -0.64
C TYR A 49 1.62 5.31 0.14
N ALA A 50 0.89 5.06 1.24
CA ALA A 50 1.13 3.92 2.13
C ALA A 50 1.10 2.56 1.40
N ALA A 51 0.22 2.40 0.42
CA ALA A 51 0.11 1.17 -0.38
C ALA A 51 1.28 0.95 -1.36
N THR A 52 2.01 2.01 -1.72
CA THR A 52 3.09 1.99 -2.73
C THR A 52 4.47 2.27 -2.16
N SER A 53 4.57 2.74 -0.91
CA SER A 53 5.84 2.99 -0.23
C SER A 53 6.67 1.72 -0.06
N ARG A 54 7.99 1.90 -0.08
CA ARG A 54 8.97 0.81 -0.03
C ARG A 54 10.07 1.08 0.99
N ALA A 55 10.39 0.05 1.76
CA ALA A 55 11.47 -0.04 2.74
C ALA A 55 12.84 -0.18 2.06
N THR A 56 13.92 -0.06 2.83
CA THR A 56 15.30 -0.02 2.30
C THR A 56 15.67 -1.24 1.46
N ASP A 57 15.14 -2.41 1.79
CA ASP A 57 15.30 -3.67 1.03
C ASP A 57 14.47 -3.71 -0.27
N GLY A 58 13.73 -2.64 -0.56
CA GLY A 58 12.79 -2.54 -1.65
C GLY A 58 11.48 -3.26 -1.38
N ARG A 59 11.20 -3.75 -0.19
CA ARG A 59 9.91 -4.41 0.06
C ARG A 59 8.89 -3.40 0.52
N GLY A 60 7.63 -3.74 0.33
CA GLY A 60 6.51 -2.92 0.77
C GLY A 60 5.30 -3.80 0.99
N LEU A 61 4.14 -3.17 1.14
CA LEU A 61 2.91 -3.87 1.50
C LEU A 61 2.60 -5.07 0.60
N ALA A 62 2.87 -4.99 -0.71
CA ALA A 62 2.67 -6.11 -1.64
C ALA A 62 3.53 -7.34 -1.31
N TRP A 63 4.81 -7.15 -0.99
CA TRP A 63 5.71 -8.25 -0.62
C TRP A 63 5.24 -8.93 0.65
N TRP A 64 4.96 -8.14 1.68
CA TRP A 64 4.52 -8.66 2.98
C TRP A 64 3.15 -9.33 2.89
N ALA A 65 2.26 -8.82 2.05
CA ALA A 65 0.95 -9.43 1.84
C ALA A 65 1.06 -10.83 1.21
N PHE A 66 2.01 -11.06 0.27
CA PHE A 66 2.29 -12.40 -0.22
C PHE A 66 3.06 -13.26 0.78
N GLU A 67 4.05 -12.70 1.46
CA GLU A 67 4.84 -13.39 2.48
C GLU A 67 3.96 -13.99 3.59
N PHE A 68 2.99 -13.20 4.08
CA PHE A 68 2.05 -13.62 5.12
C PHE A 68 0.73 -14.17 4.57
N GLN A 69 0.60 -14.33 3.25
CA GLN A 69 -0.62 -14.82 2.58
C GLN A 69 -1.88 -14.05 3.02
N SER A 70 -1.74 -12.74 3.22
CA SER A 70 -2.80 -11.86 3.72
C SER A 70 -3.75 -11.47 2.59
N THR A 71 -4.86 -12.22 2.49
CA THR A 71 -5.94 -11.92 1.54
C THR A 71 -6.44 -10.49 1.67
N TYR A 72 -6.59 -10.01 2.92
CA TYR A 72 -7.04 -8.67 3.23
C TYR A 72 -6.06 -7.61 2.74
N ALA A 73 -4.75 -7.74 3.02
CA ALA A 73 -3.76 -6.74 2.62
C ALA A 73 -3.65 -6.64 1.08
N LEU A 74 -3.70 -7.78 0.37
CA LEU A 74 -3.77 -7.79 -1.10
C LEU A 74 -5.05 -7.12 -1.62
N GLY A 75 -6.20 -7.37 -0.98
CA GLY A 75 -7.46 -6.69 -1.28
C GLY A 75 -7.39 -5.18 -1.01
N ALA A 76 -6.71 -4.78 0.06
CA ALA A 76 -6.50 -3.39 0.42
C ALA A 76 -5.63 -2.67 -0.62
N ILE A 77 -4.52 -3.27 -1.06
CA ILE A 77 -3.71 -2.70 -2.15
C ILE A 77 -4.58 -2.42 -3.38
N LEU A 78 -5.40 -3.39 -3.81
CA LEU A 78 -6.32 -3.23 -4.95
C LEU A 78 -7.37 -2.13 -4.69
N ALA A 79 -7.92 -2.05 -3.48
CA ALA A 79 -8.91 -1.04 -3.11
C ALA A 79 -8.35 0.38 -3.08
N TYR A 80 -7.05 0.55 -2.80
CA TYR A 80 -6.33 1.82 -2.85
C TYR A 80 -5.70 2.11 -4.22
N GLY A 81 -5.99 1.29 -5.24
CA GLY A 81 -5.55 1.51 -6.62
C GLY A 81 -4.13 1.02 -6.93
N GLY A 82 -3.51 0.27 -6.02
CA GLY A 82 -2.24 -0.39 -6.26
C GLY A 82 -2.39 -1.70 -7.04
N ASP A 83 -1.26 -2.21 -7.54
CA ASP A 83 -1.17 -3.50 -8.23
C ASP A 83 -0.26 -4.46 -7.44
N PRO A 84 -0.83 -5.45 -6.72
CA PRO A 84 -0.03 -6.42 -6.00
C PRO A 84 0.78 -7.35 -6.92
N LEU A 85 0.38 -7.52 -8.18
CA LEU A 85 1.06 -8.38 -9.16
C LEU A 85 2.03 -7.60 -10.07
N SER A 86 2.37 -6.38 -9.69
CA SER A 86 3.37 -5.56 -10.38
C SER A 86 4.68 -6.33 -10.59
N SER A 87 5.30 -6.11 -11.75
CA SER A 87 6.63 -6.65 -12.07
C SER A 87 7.77 -5.87 -11.43
N SER A 88 7.50 -4.92 -10.55
CA SER A 88 8.53 -4.21 -9.78
C SER A 88 9.29 -5.19 -8.89
N GLU A 89 10.60 -5.03 -8.83
CA GLU A 89 11.50 -5.91 -8.07
C GLU A 89 12.02 -5.23 -6.80
N ASP A 90 12.27 -6.02 -5.75
CA ASP A 90 13.01 -5.63 -4.55
C ASP A 90 14.52 -5.50 -4.81
N GLU A 91 15.31 -5.17 -3.78
CA GLU A 91 16.78 -5.06 -3.92
C GLU A 91 17.43 -6.38 -4.39
N SER A 92 16.76 -7.52 -4.14
CA SER A 92 17.21 -8.84 -4.55
C SER A 92 16.73 -9.25 -5.95
N GLY A 93 16.06 -8.37 -6.69
CA GLY A 93 15.53 -8.67 -8.02
C GLY A 93 14.25 -9.53 -7.99
N GLN A 94 13.50 -9.53 -6.87
CA GLN A 94 12.31 -10.36 -6.70
C GLN A 94 11.04 -9.53 -6.69
N ALA A 95 10.07 -9.89 -7.54
CA ALA A 95 8.73 -9.33 -7.49
C ALA A 95 7.96 -9.80 -6.25
N ALA A 96 6.97 -9.01 -5.81
CA ALA A 96 6.17 -9.31 -4.62
C ALA A 96 5.57 -10.72 -4.63
N SER A 97 5.06 -11.16 -5.79
CA SER A 97 4.45 -12.49 -5.93
C SER A 97 5.42 -13.65 -5.72
N ALA A 98 6.74 -13.42 -5.83
CA ALA A 98 7.75 -14.45 -5.58
C ALA A 98 7.79 -14.86 -4.10
N MET A 99 7.31 -14.01 -3.19
CA MET A 99 7.19 -14.37 -1.76
C MET A 99 6.22 -15.52 -1.54
N CYS A 100 5.20 -15.65 -2.40
CA CYS A 100 4.26 -16.77 -2.38
C CYS A 100 4.95 -18.07 -2.84
N ASP A 101 5.81 -17.98 -3.86
CA ASP A 101 6.50 -19.15 -4.44
C ASP A 101 7.50 -19.78 -3.45
N ALA A 102 7.93 -19.04 -2.41
CA ALA A 102 8.78 -19.54 -1.34
C ALA A 102 8.06 -20.48 -0.34
N SER A 103 6.72 -20.48 -0.33
CA SER A 103 5.92 -21.34 0.54
C SER A 103 5.16 -22.39 -0.27
N SER A 104 5.35 -23.67 0.06
CA SER A 104 4.66 -24.77 -0.60
C SER A 104 3.14 -24.78 -0.37
N SER A 105 2.65 -24.00 0.61
CA SER A 105 1.22 -23.89 0.91
C SER A 105 0.54 -22.70 0.22
N CYS A 106 1.28 -21.86 -0.50
CA CYS A 106 0.73 -20.66 -1.08
C CYS A 106 0.10 -20.96 -2.45
N ASP A 107 -1.23 -20.97 -2.52
CA ASP A 107 -1.94 -20.92 -3.80
C ASP A 107 -2.18 -19.46 -4.19
N LYS A 108 -1.29 -18.94 -5.05
CA LYS A 108 -1.34 -17.55 -5.54
C LYS A 108 -2.67 -17.22 -6.23
N ALA A 109 -3.26 -18.18 -6.95
CA ALA A 109 -4.50 -17.94 -7.69
C ALA A 109 -5.68 -17.84 -6.72
N GLU A 110 -5.80 -18.79 -5.79
CA GLU A 110 -6.83 -18.77 -4.74
C GLU A 110 -6.69 -17.54 -3.85
N LEU A 111 -5.45 -17.18 -3.48
CA LEU A 111 -5.17 -16.01 -2.67
C LEU A 111 -5.68 -14.73 -3.34
N MET A 112 -5.33 -14.53 -4.61
CA MET A 112 -5.77 -13.36 -5.39
C MET A 112 -7.29 -13.35 -5.66
N GLU A 113 -7.92 -14.51 -5.81
CA GLU A 113 -9.37 -14.61 -5.94
C GLU A 113 -10.07 -14.11 -4.66
N LYS A 114 -9.65 -14.61 -3.49
CA LYS A 114 -10.18 -14.18 -2.19
C LYS A 114 -9.96 -12.70 -1.94
N SER A 115 -8.77 -12.19 -2.28
CA SER A 115 -8.45 -10.76 -2.16
C SER A 115 -9.36 -9.87 -3.00
N LYS A 116 -9.63 -10.27 -4.26
CA LYS A 116 -10.53 -9.52 -5.16
C LYS A 116 -11.97 -9.50 -4.62
N ALA A 117 -12.43 -10.58 -4.00
CA ALA A 117 -13.76 -10.66 -3.42
C ALA A 117 -13.95 -9.66 -2.25
N MET A 118 -12.89 -9.24 -1.57
CA MET A 118 -12.95 -8.29 -0.46
C MET A 118 -12.90 -6.81 -0.89
N VAL A 119 -12.50 -6.51 -2.14
CA VAL A 119 -12.20 -5.13 -2.58
C VAL A 119 -13.38 -4.18 -2.38
N GLU A 120 -14.59 -4.60 -2.71
CA GLU A 120 -15.77 -3.72 -2.61
C GLU A 120 -16.17 -3.45 -1.15
N ASP A 121 -16.00 -4.43 -0.26
CA ASP A 121 -16.20 -4.24 1.18
C ASP A 121 -15.15 -3.28 1.77
N ILE A 122 -13.87 -3.45 1.42
CA ILE A 122 -12.79 -2.57 1.88
C ILE A 122 -13.02 -1.13 1.39
N LYS A 123 -13.41 -0.94 0.13
CA LYS A 123 -13.76 0.40 -0.41
C LYS A 123 -14.93 1.01 0.34
N LYS A 124 -15.93 0.22 0.71
CA LYS A 124 -17.07 0.69 1.52
C LYS A 124 -16.59 1.13 2.90
N ARG A 125 -15.83 0.29 3.61
CA ARG A 125 -15.26 0.62 4.93
C ARG A 125 -14.40 1.89 4.89
N LYS A 126 -13.60 2.08 3.84
CA LYS A 126 -12.81 3.29 3.60
C LYS A 126 -13.71 4.53 3.49
N LYS A 127 -14.79 4.46 2.72
CA LYS A 127 -15.76 5.57 2.58
C LYS A 127 -16.45 5.88 3.91
N ASP A 128 -16.88 4.85 4.62
CA ASP A 128 -17.56 5.01 5.91
C ASP A 128 -16.62 5.72 6.92
N ARG A 129 -15.35 5.29 7.02
CA ARG A 129 -14.35 5.98 7.87
C ARG A 129 -14.07 7.42 7.45
N ALA A 130 -14.02 7.69 6.14
CA ALA A 130 -13.84 9.05 5.65
C ALA A 130 -15.02 9.95 6.02
N ALA A 131 -16.25 9.45 5.91
CA ALA A 131 -17.45 10.18 6.29
C ALA A 131 -17.54 10.43 7.81
N GLU A 132 -17.12 9.47 8.65
CA GLU A 132 -17.06 9.71 10.10
C GLU A 132 -16.03 10.78 10.47
N ARG A 133 -14.85 10.79 9.85
CA ARG A 133 -13.84 11.86 10.07
C ARG A 133 -14.34 13.24 9.65
N GLU A 134 -15.13 13.32 8.57
CA GLU A 134 -15.73 14.58 8.11
C GLU A 134 -16.75 15.11 9.11
N LYS A 135 -17.57 14.23 9.73
CA LYS A 135 -18.51 14.64 10.78
C LYS A 135 -17.81 15.19 12.03
N GLU A 136 -16.74 14.54 12.47
CA GLU A 136 -15.97 14.99 13.65
C GLU A 136 -15.34 16.39 13.46
N THR A 137 -15.12 16.83 12.22
CA THR A 137 -14.47 18.13 11.94
C THR A 137 -15.47 19.30 11.92
N PHE A 138 -16.78 19.04 11.85
CA PHE A 138 -17.81 20.08 11.70
C PHE A 138 -18.43 20.53 13.05
N ASP A 139 -18.24 19.78 14.12
CA ASP A 139 -18.83 20.05 15.44
C ASP A 139 -18.00 21.02 16.33
N ASP A 140 -16.87 21.57 15.83
CA ASP A 140 -15.94 22.42 16.62
C ASP A 140 -15.93 23.91 16.18
N ASP A 141 -16.81 24.32 15.25
CA ASP A 141 -16.86 25.68 14.65
C ASP A 141 -18.24 26.37 14.83
N ASP A 142 -19.02 26.02 15.86
CA ASP A 142 -20.31 26.69 16.18
C ASP A 142 -20.34 27.21 17.63
N ASP A 143 -19.24 27.84 18.07
CA ASP A 143 -19.16 28.59 19.34
C ASP A 143 -18.52 30.00 19.12
N GLU A 144 -18.80 30.63 17.97
CA GLU A 144 -18.73 32.10 17.85
C GLU A 144 -20.12 32.70 18.14
N GLU A 145 -20.58 32.64 19.39
CA GLU A 145 -21.54 33.64 19.88
C GLU A 145 -20.80 34.99 19.98
N LEU A 146 -20.78 35.71 18.86
CA LEU A 146 -20.45 37.13 18.79
C LEU A 146 -21.35 37.88 19.76
N GLY A 147 -20.88 38.07 20.98
CA GLY A 147 -21.44 38.99 21.95
C GLY A 147 -21.23 40.44 21.52
N GLU A 148 -21.90 40.86 20.46
CA GLU A 148 -22.05 42.27 20.08
C GLU A 148 -23.37 42.83 20.65
N ASP A 149 -23.23 43.41 21.85
CA ASP A 149 -23.79 44.70 22.31
C ASP A 149 -25.29 44.88 22.67
N GLU A 150 -25.48 45.81 23.62
CA GLU A 150 -26.64 46.67 23.90
C GLU A 150 -27.70 46.25 24.96
N PHE A 151 -27.48 46.64 26.24
CA PHE A 151 -28.23 47.72 26.94
C PHE A 151 -27.77 47.95 28.39
#